data_AF-A0A7X1KQX6-F1
#
_entry.id   AF-A0A7X1KQX6-F1
#
_cell.length_a   1.000
_cell.length_b   1.000
_cell.length_c   1.000
_cell.angle_alpha   90.00
_cell.angle_beta   90.00
_cell.angle_gamma   90.00
#
_symmetry.space_group_name_H-M   'P 1'
#
loop_
_entity.id
_entity.type
_entity.pdbx_description
1 polymer ?
#
loop_
_entity_poly.entity_id
_entity_poly.type
_entity_poly.pdbx_seq_one_letter_code
_entity_poly.pdbx_strand_id
1 'polypeptide(L)'
;MGDGDNRHISRDSLFILAELRLGDHGSEYRVKVRNLSSGGMMAEGDVPVTRSDAISVNLRKVGWIDGSVAWVEGNRFGVAFAREIDVAQARMPMQVQPDPQEPFRRRLMAATPTVPAGPLRKVI
;
A
#
# COMPACT_ATOMS: atom_id res chain seq x y z
N MET A 1 37.56 -9.70 13.42
CA MET A 1 37.31 -10.55 12.25
C MET A 1 35.84 -10.90 12.25
N GLY A 2 35.11 -10.44 11.21
CA GLY A 2 33.71 -10.71 10.79
C GLY A 2 32.82 -11.41 11.81
N ASP A 3 31.75 -12.15 11.57
CA ASP A 3 31.04 -12.58 10.40
C ASP A 3 29.62 -12.89 10.91
N GLY A 4 28.59 -12.48 10.18
CA GLY A 4 27.38 -13.28 10.12
C GLY A 4 26.21 -12.95 11.04
N ASP A 5 26.09 -11.76 11.62
CA ASP A 5 24.79 -11.34 12.20
C ASP A 5 23.90 -10.67 11.15
N ASN A 6 23.74 -11.33 10.01
CA ASN A 6 22.57 -11.15 9.14
C ASN A 6 21.38 -11.87 9.80
N ARG A 7 21.13 -11.58 11.09
CA ARG A 7 20.02 -12.10 11.86
C ARG A 7 18.76 -11.57 11.23
N HIS A 8 18.14 -12.43 10.41
CA HIS A 8 16.72 -12.70 10.55
C HIS A 8 15.84 -11.44 10.61
N ILE A 9 16.12 -10.47 9.74
CA ILE A 9 15.11 -9.49 9.36
C ILE A 9 14.14 -10.30 8.52
N SER A 10 13.19 -10.94 9.21
CA SER A 10 12.02 -11.56 8.62
C SER A 10 11.60 -10.64 7.49
N ARG A 11 11.71 -11.16 6.26
CA ARG A 11 11.42 -10.50 5.00
C ARG A 11 9.95 -10.11 5.01
N ASP A 12 9.62 -9.08 5.79
CA ASP A 12 8.35 -8.43 5.88
C ASP A 12 8.19 -7.76 4.53
N SER A 13 7.70 -8.57 3.60
CA SER A 13 7.47 -8.20 2.21
C SER A 13 6.29 -7.26 2.26
N LEU A 14 6.56 -6.01 2.61
CA LEU A 14 5.55 -5.02 2.92
C LEU A 14 5.08 -4.39 1.61
N PHE A 15 4.18 -5.06 0.91
CA PHE A 15 3.62 -4.59 -0.35
C PHE A 15 2.62 -3.46 -0.12
N ILE A 16 3.12 -2.25 0.12
CA ILE A 16 2.29 -1.04 0.12
C ILE A 16 2.26 -0.48 -1.30
N LEU A 17 1.07 -0.20 -1.82
CA LEU A 17 0.92 0.63 -3.01
C LEU A 17 0.98 2.10 -2.59
N ALA A 18 1.90 2.83 -3.20
CA ALA A 18 2.07 4.27 -3.06
C ALA A 18 1.90 4.95 -4.42
N GLU A 19 1.49 6.20 -4.37
CA GLU A 19 1.43 7.06 -5.56
C GLU A 19 2.66 7.97 -5.57
N LEU A 20 3.26 8.15 -6.73
CA LEU A 20 4.48 8.92 -6.92
C LEU A 20 4.24 9.94 -8.01
N ARG A 21 4.61 11.19 -7.74
CA ARG A 21 4.55 12.30 -8.69
C ARG A 21 5.97 12.78 -8.99
N LEU A 22 6.27 12.93 -10.27
CA LEU A 22 7.55 13.43 -10.77
C LEU A 22 7.44 14.94 -11.03
N GLY A 23 8.23 15.77 -10.33
CA GLY A 23 8.24 17.22 -10.51
C GLY A 23 6.88 17.93 -10.29
N ASP A 24 6.83 19.21 -10.64
CA ASP A 24 5.68 20.10 -10.34
C ASP A 24 4.49 19.89 -11.30
N HIS A 25 4.72 19.32 -12.48
CA HIS A 25 3.72 19.17 -13.55
C HIS A 25 3.48 17.72 -13.99
N GLY A 26 4.15 16.75 -13.36
CA GLY A 26 4.30 15.42 -13.93
C GLY A 26 3.23 14.41 -13.55
N SER A 27 3.16 13.40 -14.40
CA SER A 27 2.29 12.24 -14.32
C SER A 27 2.41 11.52 -12.97
N GLU A 28 1.27 11.00 -12.51
CA GLU A 28 1.20 10.18 -11.29
C GLU A 28 1.42 8.71 -11.64
N TYR A 29 2.33 8.07 -10.91
CA TYR A 29 2.72 6.68 -11.09
C TYR A 29 2.40 5.87 -9.85
N ARG A 30 1.91 4.64 -10.05
CA ARG A 30 1.64 3.71 -8.94
C ARG A 30 2.81 2.76 -8.78
N VAL A 31 3.40 2.76 -7.60
CA VAL A 31 4.61 2.01 -7.30
C VAL A 31 4.39 1.10 -6.11
N LYS A 32 5.06 -0.06 -6.12
CA LYS A 32 5.06 -1.02 -5.01
C LYS A 32 6.22 -0.71 -4.09
N VAL A 33 5.93 -0.25 -2.89
CA VAL A 33 6.93 -0.11 -1.84
C VAL A 33 7.35 -1.52 -1.42
N ARG A 34 8.66 -1.76 -1.39
CA ARG A 34 9.29 -3.03 -0.99
C ARG A 34 9.87 -2.95 0.41
N ASN A 35 10.42 -1.81 0.78
CA ASN A 35 10.99 -1.54 2.09
C ASN A 35 10.76 -0.07 2.46
N LEU A 36 10.41 0.21 3.71
CA LEU A 36 10.13 1.56 4.20
C LEU A 36 10.89 1.81 5.52
N SER A 37 11.58 2.93 5.61
CA SER A 37 12.25 3.43 6.82
C SER A 37 11.88 4.90 7.07
N SER A 38 12.34 5.48 8.17
CA SER A 38 12.05 6.88 8.52
C SER A 38 12.64 7.86 7.50
N GLY A 39 13.80 7.54 6.92
CA GLY A 39 14.53 8.40 5.99
C GLY A 39 14.35 8.05 4.50
N GLY A 40 13.67 6.95 4.16
CA GLY A 40 13.50 6.59 2.76
C GLY A 40 12.71 5.32 2.51
N MET A 41 12.58 4.98 1.23
CA MET A 41 11.94 3.74 0.79
C MET A 41 12.59 3.15 -0.45
N MET A 42 12.43 1.84 -0.60
CA MET A 42 12.64 1.16 -1.87
C MET A 42 11.30 0.95 -2.53
N ALA A 43 11.16 1.42 -3.77
CA ALA A 43 9.98 1.21 -4.58
C ALA A 43 10.33 0.43 -5.86
N GLU A 44 9.35 -0.29 -6.36
CA GLU A 44 9.40 -1.03 -7.61
C GLU A 44 8.20 -0.63 -8.47
N GLY A 45 8.48 -0.23 -9.71
CA GLY A 45 7.45 0.20 -10.65
C GLY A 45 8.06 0.79 -11.91
N ASP A 46 7.32 0.68 -13.01
CA ASP A 46 7.72 1.19 -14.32
C ASP A 46 7.51 2.71 -14.34
N VAL A 47 8.51 3.42 -13.83
CA VAL A 47 8.51 4.88 -13.71
C VAL A 47 9.78 5.41 -14.35
N PRO A 48 9.71 6.42 -15.25
CA PRO A 48 10.88 7.02 -15.87
C PRO A 48 11.59 7.98 -14.88
N VAL A 49 12.10 7.44 -13.78
CA VAL A 49 12.89 8.18 -12.77
C VAL A 49 14.37 8.20 -13.13
N THR A 50 15.05 9.29 -12.80
CA THR A 50 16.52 9.40 -12.87
C THR A 50 17.09 9.64 -11.47
N ARG A 51 18.37 9.32 -11.25
CA ARG A 51 19.03 9.66 -9.98
C ARG A 51 19.00 11.18 -9.76
N SER A 52 18.78 11.58 -8.51
CA SER A 52 18.61 12.96 -8.06
C SER A 52 17.33 13.66 -8.54
N ASP A 53 16.41 12.94 -9.18
CA ASP A 53 15.12 13.51 -9.57
C ASP A 53 14.27 13.84 -8.33
N ALA A 54 13.58 14.98 -8.38
CA ALA A 54 12.74 15.46 -7.28
C ALA A 54 11.32 14.91 -7.44
N ILE A 55 10.88 14.16 -6.43
CA ILE A 55 9.62 13.43 -6.48
C ILE A 55 8.82 13.67 -5.20
N SER A 56 7.50 13.61 -5.34
CA SER A 56 6.59 13.60 -4.20
C SER A 56 5.91 12.25 -4.13
N VAL A 57 5.96 11.62 -2.96
CA VAL A 57 5.41 10.28 -2.73
C VAL A 57 4.24 10.39 -1.76
N ASN A 58 3.08 9.88 -2.18
CA ASN A 58 1.92 9.75 -1.33
C ASN A 58 1.89 8.39 -0.63
N LEU A 59 2.21 8.41 0.66
CA LEU A 59 2.11 7.24 1.53
C LEU A 59 0.78 7.30 2.29
N ARG A 60 -0.30 6.77 1.71
CA ARG A 60 -1.64 6.57 2.33
C ARG A 60 -1.93 7.42 3.59
N LYS A 61 -1.62 6.92 4.80
CA LYS A 61 -1.89 7.59 6.08
C LYS A 61 -0.94 8.75 6.44
N VAL A 62 0.27 8.76 5.89
CA VAL A 62 1.27 9.82 6.09
C VAL A 62 1.03 10.99 5.13
N GLY A 63 0.44 10.73 3.96
CA GLY A 63 0.18 11.72 2.92
C GLY A 63 1.38 11.96 2.00
N TRP A 64 1.39 13.11 1.34
CA TRP A 64 2.46 13.52 0.42
C TRP A 64 3.74 13.91 1.16
N ILE A 65 4.84 13.34 0.70
CA ILE A 65 6.18 13.58 1.23
C ILE A 65 7.11 13.83 0.04
N ASP A 66 7.79 14.97 0.07
CA ASP A 66 8.82 15.28 -0.91
C ASP A 66 10.09 14.47 -0.63
N GLY A 67 10.76 14.08 -1.70
CA GLY A 67 11.98 13.30 -1.65
C GLY A 67 12.75 13.38 -2.94
N SER A 68 13.86 12.67 -2.99
CA SER A 68 14.70 12.57 -4.17
C SER A 68 15.10 11.13 -4.43
N VAL A 69 15.28 10.81 -5.71
CA VAL A 69 15.69 9.47 -6.13
C VAL A 69 17.17 9.28 -5.79
N ALA A 70 17.47 8.46 -4.79
CA ALA A 70 18.84 8.21 -4.34
C ALA A 70 19.64 7.33 -5.33
N TRP A 71 18.97 6.35 -5.92
CA TRP A 71 19.53 5.39 -6.87
C TRP A 71 18.41 4.70 -7.68
N VAL A 72 18.75 4.19 -8.86
CA VAL A 72 17.84 3.44 -9.74
C VAL A 72 18.57 2.19 -10.23
N GLU A 73 17.91 1.04 -10.17
CA GLU A 73 18.42 -0.26 -10.61
C GLU A 73 17.29 -1.06 -11.29
N GLY A 74 17.27 -1.04 -12.63
CA GLY A 74 16.22 -1.68 -13.41
C GLY A 74 14.85 -1.08 -13.08
N ASN A 75 13.91 -1.92 -12.64
CA ASN A 75 12.55 -1.50 -12.26
C ASN A 75 12.43 -1.12 -10.77
N ARG A 76 13.55 -1.02 -10.06
CA ARG A 76 13.62 -0.69 -8.63
C ARG A 76 14.37 0.62 -8.47
N PHE A 77 13.95 1.40 -7.49
CA PHE A 77 14.62 2.64 -7.17
C PHE A 77 14.48 2.95 -5.68
N GLY A 78 15.50 3.62 -5.15
CA GLY A 78 15.50 4.12 -3.78
C GLY A 78 15.11 5.58 -3.76
N VAL A 79 14.22 5.94 -2.85
CA VAL A 79 13.80 7.31 -2.58
C VAL A 79 14.30 7.70 -1.20
N ALA A 80 15.03 8.81 -1.12
CA ALA A 80 15.36 9.47 0.14
C ALA A 80 14.30 10.54 0.42
N PHE A 81 13.69 10.51 1.59
CA PHE A 81 12.70 11.51 1.98
C PHE A 81 13.39 12.81 2.41
N ALA A 82 12.80 13.95 2.06
CA ALA A 82 13.30 15.26 2.48
C ALA A 82 13.09 15.50 3.99
N ARG A 83 12.09 14.82 4.57
CA ARG A 83 11.80 14.82 6.01
C ARG A 83 11.61 13.40 6.52
N GLU A 84 11.92 13.19 7.80
CA GLU A 84 11.64 11.90 8.43
C GLU A 84 10.13 11.66 8.53
N ILE A 85 9.74 10.39 8.33
CA ILE A 85 8.35 9.95 8.39
C ILE A 85 8.12 9.00 9.57
N ASP A 86 6.89 8.98 10.09
CA ASP A 86 6.49 7.96 11.05
C ASP A 86 6.15 6.65 10.32
N VAL A 87 7.08 5.71 10.39
CA VAL A 87 6.96 4.40 9.70
C VAL A 87 5.80 3.58 10.26
N ALA A 88 5.48 3.72 11.55
CA ALA A 88 4.39 2.96 12.17
C ALA A 88 3.04 3.36 11.56
N GLN A 89 2.80 4.65 11.35
CA GLN A 89 1.60 5.16 10.67
C GLN A 89 1.49 4.67 9.22
N ALA A 90 2.61 4.59 8.50
CA ALA A 90 2.63 4.10 7.12
C ALA A 90 2.34 2.59 6.99
N ARG A 91 2.78 1.80 7.98
CA ARG A 91 2.59 0.33 8.01
C ARG A 91 1.22 -0.10 8.50
N MET A 92 0.46 0.79 9.14
CA MET A 92 -0.87 0.44 9.65
C MET A 92 -1.81 0.08 8.50
N PRO A 93 -2.48 -1.10 8.53
CA PRO A 93 -3.54 -1.38 7.59
C PRO A 93 -4.63 -0.32 7.76
N MET A 94 -5.15 0.16 6.63
CA MET A 94 -6.27 1.09 6.64
C MET A 94 -7.45 0.34 7.25
N GLN A 95 -7.81 0.65 8.49
CA GLN A 95 -9.18 0.41 8.93
C GLN A 95 -10.03 1.21 7.95
N VAL A 96 -10.73 0.49 7.09
CA VAL A 96 -11.84 1.05 6.33
C VAL A 96 -12.81 1.53 7.40
N GLN A 97 -12.71 2.80 7.78
CA GLN A 97 -13.74 3.42 8.56
C GLN A 97 -14.91 3.54 7.58
N PRO A 98 -16.03 2.83 7.80
CA PRO A 98 -17.19 3.02 6.96
C PRO A 98 -17.51 4.50 7.02
N ASP A 99 -17.55 5.13 5.84
CA ASP A 99 -17.88 6.52 5.67
C ASP A 99 -19.16 6.83 6.47
N PRO A 100 -19.14 7.79 7.43
CA PRO A 100 -20.32 8.15 8.22
C PRO A 100 -21.40 8.88 7.42
N GLN A 101 -21.26 9.04 6.09
CA GLN A 101 -22.11 9.84 5.23
C GLN A 101 -22.68 9.03 4.05
N GLU A 102 -23.18 7.81 4.29
CA GLU A 102 -24.04 7.12 3.31
C GLU A 102 -25.42 6.73 3.92
N PRO A 103 -26.38 7.67 4.11
CA PRO A 103 -27.74 7.32 4.52
C PRO A 103 -28.67 6.82 3.37
N PHE A 104 -28.21 6.66 2.12
CA PHE A 104 -29.15 6.61 0.98
C PHE A 104 -29.03 5.47 -0.03
N ARG A 105 -28.35 4.36 0.25
CA ARG A 105 -28.66 3.10 -0.49
C ARG A 105 -29.80 2.34 0.16
N ARG A 106 -30.96 2.99 0.11
CA ARG A 106 -32.24 2.37 0.42
C ARG A 106 -32.59 1.38 -0.70
N ARG A 107 -32.52 0.10 -0.31
CA ARG A 107 -33.55 -0.92 -0.58
C ARG A 107 -33.59 -1.53 -1.99
N LEU A 108 -33.16 -2.79 -2.03
CA LEU A 108 -33.97 -3.89 -2.57
C LEU A 108 -33.60 -5.18 -1.85
N MET A 109 -34.15 -5.35 -0.64
CA MET A 109 -34.52 -6.68 -0.19
C MET A 109 -35.83 -7.03 -0.86
N ALA A 110 -35.87 -8.12 -1.63
CA ALA A 110 -36.85 -9.19 -1.50
C ALA A 110 -36.78 -10.12 -2.71
N ALA A 111 -36.18 -11.30 -2.53
CA ALA A 111 -36.70 -12.53 -3.13
C ALA A 111 -36.03 -13.74 -2.48
N THR A 112 -36.54 -14.14 -1.33
CA THR A 112 -36.65 -15.58 -1.03
C THR A 112 -38.08 -15.81 -0.55
N PRO A 113 -38.78 -16.75 -1.19
CA PRO A 113 -39.17 -17.94 -0.43
C PRO A 113 -38.95 -19.24 -1.24
N THR A 114 -38.24 -20.20 -0.67
CA THR A 114 -38.80 -21.45 -0.12
C THR A 114 -38.99 -22.55 -1.16
N VAL A 115 -38.07 -23.52 -1.17
CA VAL A 115 -38.29 -24.85 -1.75
C VAL A 115 -38.69 -25.81 -0.61
N PRO A 116 -39.80 -26.56 -0.71
CA PRO A 116 -40.22 -27.49 0.35
C PRO A 116 -39.43 -28.80 0.24
N ALA A 117 -38.56 -29.07 1.21
CA ALA A 117 -37.99 -30.40 1.40
C ALA A 117 -39.02 -31.28 2.14
N GLY A 118 -39.65 -32.19 1.40
CA GLY A 118 -40.61 -33.15 1.92
C GLY A 118 -40.02 -34.06 3.01
N PRO A 119 -40.85 -34.62 3.90
CA PRO A 119 -40.41 -35.48 4.97
C PRO A 119 -40.11 -36.89 4.43
N LEU A 120 -39.26 -37.65 5.14
CA LEU A 120 -39.39 -39.10 5.42
C LEU A 120 -38.02 -39.80 5.51
N ARG A 121 -37.56 -40.06 6.74
CA ARG A 121 -37.01 -41.34 7.26
C ARG A 121 -37.23 -41.29 8.79
N LYS A 122 -37.72 -42.30 9.53
CA LYS A 122 -37.55 -43.76 9.47
C LYS A 122 -38.56 -44.39 10.46
N VAL A 123 -38.78 -45.71 10.37
CA VAL A 123 -39.39 -46.69 11.32
C VAL A 123 -40.21 -47.64 10.42
N ILE A 124 -39.87 -48.92 10.18
CA ILE A 124 -39.21 -49.99 10.97
C ILE A 124 -38.12 -50.65 10.13
#